data_AF-A0A1T2KW31-F1
#
_entry.id   AF-A0A1T2KW31-F1
#
_cell.length_a   1.000
_cell.length_b   1.000
_cell.length_c   1.000
_cell.angle_alpha   90.00
_cell.angle_beta   90.00
_cell.angle_gamma   90.00
#
_symmetry.space_group_name_H-M   'P 1'
#
loop_
_entity.id
_entity.type
_entity.pdbx_description
1 polymer ?
#
loop_
_entity_poly.entity_id
_entity_poly.type
_entity_poly.pdbx_seq_one_letter_code
_entity_poly.pdbx_strand_id
1 'polypeptide(L)'
;MGIGLLSWLRNRRFAQVVEEEMAQLIVFALEHTSAFLTWLSPIRRLQKIRQLLIRALPHSFRLWFCVRLVENEEDPMDWSYMLRFLANKHLDIPVQQSLPMVGRQLAQIHRGTSEAAMVILMKELDSSLYGGTELDFEVWKKKFRRQLRPSLNFRKGLASKREPRLPPLNPVQPSR
;
A
#
# COMPACT_ATOMS: atom_id res chain seq x y z
N MET A 1 -43.77 6.55 -34.16
CA MET A 1 -43.18 7.33 -33.05
C MET A 1 -43.98 7.10 -31.76
N GLY A 2 -43.79 5.99 -31.03
CA GLY A 2 -44.67 5.69 -29.86
C GLY A 2 -44.11 4.75 -28.80
N ILE A 3 -43.11 3.93 -29.13
CA ILE A 3 -42.54 2.94 -28.19
C ILE A 3 -41.52 3.58 -27.24
N GLY A 4 -40.79 4.62 -27.68
CA GLY A 4 -39.81 5.34 -26.86
C GLY A 4 -40.42 6.13 -25.71
N LEU A 5 -41.63 6.68 -25.88
CA LEU A 5 -42.29 7.51 -24.87
C LEU A 5 -42.80 6.67 -23.69
N LEU A 6 -43.32 5.47 -23.96
CA LEU A 6 -43.77 4.52 -22.94
C LEU A 6 -42.60 3.91 -22.16
N SER A 7 -41.47 3.63 -22.84
CA SER A 7 -40.24 3.20 -22.19
C SER A 7 -39.68 4.29 -21.26
N TRP A 8 -39.72 5.56 -21.69
CA TRP A 8 -39.26 6.70 -20.90
C TRP A 8 -40.16 6.97 -19.69
N LEU A 9 -41.49 6.90 -19.83
CA LEU A 9 -42.45 7.05 -18.73
C LEU A 9 -42.33 5.92 -17.68
N ARG A 10 -42.10 4.69 -18.14
CA ARG A 10 -41.85 3.54 -17.25
C ARG A 10 -40.56 3.75 -16.45
N ASN A 11 -39.47 4.14 -17.11
CA ASN A 11 -38.19 4.37 -16.43
C ASN A 11 -38.27 5.52 -15.41
N ARG A 12 -39.08 6.55 -15.69
CA ARG A 12 -39.26 7.69 -14.79
C ARG A 12 -40.06 7.35 -13.53
N ARG A 13 -41.11 6.51 -13.66
CA ARG A 13 -41.85 5.97 -12.50
C ARG A 13 -41.00 5.00 -11.66
N PHE A 14 -40.22 4.13 -12.31
CA PHE A 14 -39.29 3.27 -11.59
C PHE A 14 -38.19 4.06 -10.87
N ALA A 15 -37.67 5.14 -11.47
CA ALA A 15 -36.68 6.00 -10.82
C ALA A 15 -37.25 6.71 -9.58
N GLN A 16 -38.49 7.21 -9.63
CA GLN A 16 -39.13 7.84 -8.48
C GLN A 16 -39.41 6.85 -7.34
N VAL A 17 -39.90 5.65 -7.66
CA VAL A 17 -40.12 4.60 -6.65
C VAL A 17 -38.80 4.15 -6.04
N VAL A 18 -37.75 4.01 -6.85
CA VAL A 18 -36.41 3.68 -6.34
C VAL A 18 -35.83 4.83 -5.50
N GLU A 19 -36.06 6.09 -5.85
CA GLU A 19 -35.64 7.24 -5.03
C GLU A 19 -36.37 7.28 -3.68
N GLU A 20 -37.66 6.99 -3.63
CA GLU A 20 -38.44 6.95 -2.39
C GLU A 20 -38.02 5.77 -1.49
N GLU A 21 -37.85 4.57 -2.05
CA GLU A 21 -37.37 3.38 -1.34
C GLU A 21 -35.91 3.57 -0.87
N MET A 22 -35.05 4.17 -1.70
CA MET A 22 -33.67 4.47 -1.32
C MET A 22 -33.61 5.58 -0.27
N ALA A 23 -34.49 6.59 -0.31
CA ALA A 23 -34.56 7.62 0.72
C ALA A 23 -34.98 7.00 2.07
N GLN A 24 -35.96 6.09 2.07
CA GLN A 24 -36.37 5.36 3.26
C GLN A 24 -35.25 4.45 3.79
N LEU A 25 -34.55 3.74 2.91
CA LEU A 25 -33.40 2.91 3.29
C LEU A 25 -32.20 3.73 3.78
N ILE A 26 -31.94 4.91 3.20
CA ILE A 26 -30.87 5.81 3.63
C ILE A 26 -31.19 6.42 5.00
N VAL A 27 -32.44 6.82 5.25
CA VAL A 27 -32.87 7.34 6.56
C VAL A 27 -32.80 6.24 7.63
N PHE A 28 -33.28 5.03 7.31
CA PHE A 28 -33.18 3.88 8.20
C PHE A 28 -31.71 3.48 8.49
N ALA A 29 -30.85 3.51 7.46
CA ALA A 29 -29.42 3.25 7.63
C ALA A 29 -28.72 4.36 8.42
N LEU A 30 -29.09 5.63 8.25
CA LEU A 30 -28.54 6.76 9.01
C LEU A 30 -28.96 6.72 10.49
N GLU A 31 -30.22 6.38 10.79
CA GLU A 31 -30.70 6.18 12.17
C GLU A 31 -29.95 5.03 12.86
N HIS A 32 -29.80 3.88 12.18
CA HIS A 32 -29.09 2.74 12.76
C HIS A 32 -27.58 3.00 12.91
N THR A 33 -26.94 3.64 11.94
CA THR A 33 -25.50 3.93 12.01
C THR A 33 -25.16 4.93 13.10
N SER A 34 -26.06 5.87 13.44
CA SER A 34 -25.84 6.81 14.54
C SER A 34 -25.77 6.13 15.91
N ALA A 35 -26.61 5.12 16.17
CA ALA A 35 -26.57 4.30 17.39
C ALA A 35 -25.31 3.42 17.45
N PHE A 36 -24.88 2.87 16.31
CA PHE A 36 -23.61 2.16 16.21
C PHE A 36 -22.39 3.08 16.38
N LEU A 37 -22.43 4.30 15.83
CA LEU A 37 -21.34 5.29 15.94
C LEU A 37 -21.22 5.88 17.35
N THR A 38 -22.33 6.09 18.05
CA THR A 38 -22.35 6.49 19.46
C THR A 38 -21.95 5.34 20.39
N TRP A 39 -22.29 4.09 20.05
CA TRP A 39 -21.75 2.91 20.73
C TRP A 39 -20.25 2.71 20.47
N LEU A 40 -19.77 3.06 19.27
CA LEU A 40 -18.35 3.15 18.91
C LEU A 40 -17.67 4.40 19.52
N SER A 41 -18.42 5.35 20.10
CA SER A 41 -17.89 6.49 20.84
C SER A 41 -17.68 6.16 22.33
N PRO A 42 -16.67 5.33 22.61
CA PRO A 42 -15.73 5.74 23.62
C PRO A 42 -14.35 5.73 22.96
N ILE A 43 -13.71 6.90 22.97
CA ILE A 43 -12.36 7.15 22.45
C ILE A 43 -11.38 6.00 22.74
N ARG A 44 -11.52 5.32 23.90
CA ARG A 44 -10.72 4.15 24.30
C ARG A 44 -10.95 2.89 23.44
N ARG A 45 -12.19 2.59 23.02
CA ARG A 45 -12.50 1.43 22.14
C ARG A 45 -12.04 1.70 20.71
N LEU A 46 -12.22 2.92 20.21
CA LEU A 46 -11.67 3.35 18.92
C LEU A 46 -10.14 3.26 18.90
N GLN A 47 -9.45 3.64 19.98
CA GLN A 47 -8.01 3.45 20.10
C GLN A 47 -7.60 1.97 20.02
N LYS A 48 -8.32 1.06 20.70
CA LYS A 48 -8.07 -0.38 20.62
C LYS A 48 -8.33 -0.94 19.21
N ILE A 49 -9.43 -0.55 18.57
CA ILE A 49 -9.74 -0.94 17.20
C ILE A 49 -8.67 -0.40 16.24
N ARG A 50 -8.22 0.85 16.40
CA ARG A 50 -7.12 1.41 15.62
C ARG A 50 -5.82 0.63 15.81
N GLN A 51 -5.48 0.23 17.04
CA GLN A 51 -4.31 -0.61 17.30
C GLN A 51 -4.43 -2.00 16.66
N LEU A 52 -5.62 -2.61 16.71
CA LEU A 52 -5.89 -3.90 16.06
C LEU A 52 -5.83 -3.77 14.53
N LEU A 53 -6.40 -2.72 13.95
CA LEU A 53 -6.35 -2.46 12.52
C LEU A 53 -4.92 -2.19 12.04
N ILE A 54 -4.10 -1.43 12.79
CA ILE A 54 -2.69 -1.23 12.45
C ILE A 54 -1.92 -2.55 12.47
N ARG A 55 -2.21 -3.44 13.43
CA ARG A 55 -1.60 -4.78 13.51
C ARG A 55 -2.12 -5.72 12.42
N ALA A 56 -3.39 -5.65 12.08
CA ALA A 56 -4.03 -6.46 11.04
C ALA A 56 -3.77 -5.95 9.62
N LEU A 57 -3.22 -4.72 9.46
CA LEU A 57 -2.93 -4.15 8.17
C LEU A 57 -1.89 -5.00 7.42
N PRO A 58 -2.11 -5.34 6.14
CA PRO A 58 -1.12 -6.03 5.33
C PRO A 58 0.19 -5.25 5.27
N HIS A 59 1.31 -5.98 5.22
CA HIS A 59 2.66 -5.40 5.33
C HIS A 59 2.93 -4.30 4.30
N SER A 60 2.42 -4.46 3.06
CA SER A 60 2.53 -3.46 2.00
C SER A 60 1.74 -2.17 2.27
N PHE A 61 0.60 -2.23 2.96
CA PHE A 61 -0.15 -1.04 3.35
C PHE A 61 0.54 -0.28 4.49
N ARG A 62 1.16 -1.00 5.44
CA ARG A 62 1.96 -0.36 6.50
C ARG A 62 3.13 0.42 5.90
N LEU A 63 3.81 -0.16 4.92
CA LEU A 63 4.89 0.49 4.19
C LEU A 63 4.41 1.79 3.50
N TRP A 64 3.33 1.71 2.74
CA TRP A 64 2.74 2.88 2.10
C TRP A 64 2.33 3.96 3.11
N PHE A 65 1.76 3.56 4.24
CA PHE A 65 1.40 4.47 5.33
C PHE A 65 2.62 5.16 5.95
N CYS A 66 3.71 4.41 6.20
CA CYS A 66 4.96 4.99 6.68
C CYS A 66 5.47 6.07 5.74
N VAL A 67 5.52 5.78 4.43
CA VAL A 67 6.02 6.72 3.41
C VAL A 67 5.15 7.97 3.32
N ARG A 68 3.83 7.81 3.42
CA ARG A 68 2.88 8.94 3.39
C ARG A 68 3.01 9.85 4.62
N LEU A 69 3.39 9.31 5.78
CA LEU A 69 3.59 10.08 7.01
C LEU A 69 4.82 10.98 6.95
N VAL A 70 5.89 10.51 6.30
CA VAL A 70 7.15 11.26 6.16
C VAL A 70 7.13 12.19 4.94
N GLU A 71 6.07 12.18 4.14
CA GLU A 71 6.00 12.92 2.86
C GLU A 71 6.08 14.44 3.04
N ASN A 72 5.55 14.95 4.15
CA ASN A 72 5.52 16.38 4.46
C ASN A 72 6.86 16.92 4.98
N GLU A 73 7.83 16.06 5.29
CA GLU A 73 9.11 16.49 5.82
C GLU A 73 9.96 17.11 4.69
N GLU A 74 10.53 18.29 4.96
CA GLU A 74 11.34 19.06 4.01
C GLU A 74 12.84 18.79 4.17
N ASP A 75 13.29 18.48 5.40
CA ASP A 75 14.70 18.16 5.67
C ASP A 75 14.99 16.67 5.38
N PRO A 76 15.98 16.34 4.52
CA PRO A 76 16.40 14.97 4.29
C PRO A 76 16.89 14.24 5.57
N MET A 77 17.49 14.94 6.54
CA MET A 77 17.91 14.31 7.80
C MET A 77 16.72 13.84 8.62
N ASP A 78 15.78 14.75 8.90
CA ASP A 78 14.56 14.44 9.66
C ASP A 78 13.71 13.39 8.94
N TRP A 79 13.62 13.47 7.62
CA TRP A 79 12.94 12.47 6.81
C TRP A 79 13.55 11.07 6.98
N SER A 80 14.88 10.95 6.93
CA SER A 80 15.57 9.67 7.07
C SER A 80 15.38 9.06 8.46
N TYR A 81 15.39 9.90 9.50
CA TYR A 81 15.16 9.50 10.88
C TYR A 81 13.73 9.03 11.09
N MET A 82 12.74 9.81 10.63
CA MET A 82 11.32 9.45 10.71
C MET A 82 11.02 8.17 9.94
N LEU A 83 11.60 7.99 8.74
CA LEU A 83 11.43 6.76 7.98
C LEU A 83 11.95 5.55 8.77
N ARG A 84 13.17 5.62 9.33
CA ARG A 84 13.77 4.52 10.12
C ARG A 84 12.94 4.22 11.37
N PHE A 85 12.46 5.26 12.05
CA PHE A 85 11.61 5.12 13.23
C PHE A 85 10.29 4.42 12.88
N LEU A 86 9.62 4.84 11.81
CA LEU A 86 8.35 4.24 11.37
C LEU A 86 8.57 2.82 10.83
N ALA A 87 9.64 2.58 10.08
CA ALA A 87 10.03 1.28 9.59
C ALA A 87 10.27 0.30 10.73
N ASN A 88 10.93 0.73 11.80
CA ASN A 88 11.08 -0.08 13.00
C ASN A 88 9.75 -0.38 13.69
N LYS A 89 8.91 0.65 13.87
CA LYS A 89 7.64 0.53 14.58
C LYS A 89 6.60 -0.34 13.87
N HIS A 90 6.59 -0.33 12.54
CA HIS A 90 5.50 -0.91 11.75
C HIS A 90 5.91 -2.09 10.87
N LEU A 91 7.21 -2.19 10.54
CA LEU A 91 7.77 -3.20 9.63
C LEU A 91 8.85 -4.05 10.31
N ASP A 92 9.10 -3.82 11.62
CA ASP A 92 10.12 -4.51 12.42
C ASP A 92 11.55 -4.43 11.83
N ILE A 93 11.83 -3.36 11.07
CA ILE A 93 13.14 -3.08 10.49
C ILE A 93 14.07 -2.47 11.57
N PRO A 94 15.27 -3.00 11.84
CA PRO A 94 16.14 -2.46 12.87
C PRO A 94 16.59 -1.02 12.58
N VAL A 95 16.49 -0.13 13.57
CA VAL A 95 16.84 1.29 13.41
C VAL A 95 18.31 1.48 13.05
N GLN A 96 19.23 0.68 13.60
CA GLN A 96 20.68 0.83 13.41
C GLN A 96 21.20 0.39 12.03
N GLN A 97 20.34 -0.08 11.12
CA GLN A 97 20.77 -0.44 9.78
C GLN A 97 21.15 0.78 8.94
N SER A 98 22.09 0.58 8.01
CA SER A 98 22.44 1.57 7.01
C SER A 98 21.25 1.82 6.07
N LEU A 99 21.11 3.07 5.61
CA LEU A 99 20.05 3.50 4.70
C LEU A 99 19.90 2.57 3.47
N PRO A 100 20.98 2.13 2.80
CA PRO A 100 20.88 1.16 1.70
C PRO A 100 20.25 -0.18 2.08
N MET A 101 20.53 -0.69 3.30
CA MET A 101 19.92 -1.94 3.78
C MET A 101 18.44 -1.76 4.10
N VAL A 102 18.06 -0.61 4.66
CA VAL A 102 16.65 -0.25 4.84
C VAL A 102 15.95 -0.26 3.47
N GLY A 103 16.52 0.37 2.43
CA GLY A 103 15.99 0.35 1.07
C GLY A 103 15.75 -1.07 0.51
N ARG A 104 16.70 -1.97 0.72
CA ARG A 104 16.57 -3.40 0.36
C ARG A 104 15.40 -4.06 1.08
N GLN A 105 15.29 -3.88 2.39
CA GLN A 105 14.21 -4.49 3.17
C GLN A 105 12.84 -3.93 2.75
N LEU A 106 12.72 -2.62 2.50
CA LEU A 106 11.48 -2.02 1.99
C LEU A 106 11.07 -2.62 0.64
N ALA A 107 12.02 -2.91 -0.24
CA ALA A 107 11.73 -3.55 -1.53
C ALA A 107 11.24 -4.99 -1.39
N GLN A 108 11.73 -5.75 -0.40
CA GLN A 108 11.25 -7.13 -0.14
C GLN A 108 9.79 -7.16 0.35
N ILE A 109 9.34 -6.10 1.02
CA ILE A 109 7.98 -5.95 1.55
C ILE A 109 6.96 -5.69 0.43
N HIS A 110 7.41 -5.07 -0.67
CA HIS A 110 6.55 -4.70 -1.78
C HIS A 110 6.99 -5.37 -3.09
N ARG A 111 6.26 -6.41 -3.51
CA ARG A 111 6.54 -7.23 -4.71
C ARG A 111 6.65 -6.47 -6.04
N GLY A 112 6.28 -5.19 -6.10
CA GLY A 112 6.37 -4.37 -7.31
C GLY A 112 7.61 -3.46 -7.39
N THR A 113 8.46 -3.45 -6.37
CA THR A 113 9.57 -2.50 -6.25
C THR A 113 10.89 -3.11 -6.70
N SER A 114 11.70 -2.37 -7.47
CA SER A 114 13.05 -2.78 -7.81
C SER A 114 13.98 -2.58 -6.60
N GLU A 115 14.52 -3.67 -6.06
CA GLU A 115 15.47 -3.64 -4.95
C GLU A 115 16.69 -2.79 -5.28
N ALA A 116 17.28 -2.99 -6.47
CA ALA A 116 18.46 -2.25 -6.90
C ALA A 116 18.19 -0.73 -6.96
N ALA A 117 17.03 -0.32 -7.47
CA ALA A 117 16.66 1.08 -7.54
C ALA A 117 16.46 1.71 -6.15
N MET A 118 15.86 0.97 -5.20
CA MET A 118 15.69 1.43 -3.83
C MET A 118 17.01 1.58 -3.08
N VAL A 119 17.93 0.64 -3.28
CA VAL A 119 19.28 0.70 -2.69
C VAL A 119 20.04 1.92 -3.21
N ILE A 120 19.96 2.20 -4.52
CA ILE A 120 20.59 3.38 -5.14
C ILE A 120 20.00 4.67 -4.55
N LEU A 121 18.66 4.79 -4.51
CA LEU A 121 18.00 5.98 -3.95
C LEU A 121 18.36 6.22 -2.49
N MET A 122 18.42 5.16 -1.69
CA MET A 122 18.82 5.28 -0.28
C MET A 122 20.30 5.63 -0.12
N LYS A 123 21.16 5.17 -1.02
CA LYS A 123 22.58 5.56 -1.05
C LYS A 123 22.76 7.01 -1.48
N GLU A 124 21.99 7.51 -2.45
CA GLU A 124 21.98 8.92 -2.84
C GLU A 124 21.60 9.82 -1.64
N LEU A 125 20.57 9.41 -0.88
CA LEU A 125 20.18 10.10 0.34
C LEU A 125 21.29 10.05 1.40
N ASP A 126 21.85 8.86 1.67
CA ASP A 126 22.94 8.68 2.64
C ASP A 126 24.15 9.60 2.30
N SER A 127 24.55 9.63 1.03
CA SER A 127 25.60 10.53 0.54
C SER A 127 25.28 12.01 0.75
N SER A 128 24.02 12.43 0.55
CA SER A 128 23.64 13.84 0.76
C SER A 128 23.67 14.24 2.23
N LEU A 129 23.33 13.32 3.15
CA LEU A 129 23.37 13.60 4.59
C LEU A 129 24.78 13.88 5.11
N TYR A 130 25.79 13.19 4.55
CA TYR A 130 27.20 13.36 4.93
C TYR A 130 27.95 14.38 4.06
N GLY A 131 27.24 15.22 3.30
CA GLY A 131 27.84 16.29 2.49
C GLY A 131 28.55 15.83 1.22
N GLY A 132 28.32 14.59 0.78
CA GLY A 132 28.96 14.02 -0.41
C GLY A 132 28.35 14.47 -1.75
N THR A 133 27.07 14.82 -1.78
CA THR A 133 26.34 15.19 -3.00
C THR A 133 25.16 16.12 -2.71
N GLU A 134 25.03 17.21 -3.49
CA GLU A 134 23.83 18.05 -3.47
C GLU A 134 22.65 17.27 -4.06
N LEU A 135 21.58 17.11 -3.26
CA LEU A 135 20.42 16.32 -3.62
C LEU A 135 19.20 17.22 -3.74
N ASP A 136 18.59 17.26 -4.93
CA ASP A 136 17.23 17.79 -5.07
C ASP A 136 16.25 16.82 -4.40
N PHE A 137 15.91 17.15 -3.15
CA PHE A 137 15.14 16.30 -2.28
C PHE A 137 13.70 16.11 -2.76
N GLU A 138 13.09 17.12 -3.39
CA GLU A 138 11.75 17.02 -3.95
C GLU A 138 11.67 16.06 -5.14
N VAL A 139 12.66 16.13 -6.03
CA VAL A 139 12.79 15.19 -7.15
C VAL A 139 13.08 13.79 -6.63
N TRP A 140 13.95 13.67 -5.64
CA TRP A 140 14.27 12.40 -5.00
C TRP A 140 13.03 11.76 -4.34
N LYS A 141 12.24 12.51 -3.56
CA LYS A 141 10.98 12.04 -2.95
C LYS A 141 9.99 11.52 -3.99
N LYS A 142 9.89 12.18 -5.16
CA LYS A 142 9.04 11.72 -6.28
C LYS A 142 9.54 10.38 -6.85
N LYS A 143 10.85 10.23 -7.06
CA LYS A 143 11.45 8.96 -7.53
C LYS A 143 11.22 7.83 -6.53
N PHE A 144 11.43 8.10 -5.24
CA PHE A 144 11.20 7.15 -4.16
C PHE A 144 9.73 6.70 -4.08
N ARG A 145 8.78 7.63 -4.11
CA ARG A 145 7.34 7.31 -4.14
C ARG A 145 6.95 6.44 -5.34
N ARG A 146 7.54 6.69 -6.51
CA ARG A 146 7.27 5.90 -7.71
C ARG A 146 7.65 4.42 -7.54
N GLN A 147 8.74 4.15 -6.81
CA GLN A 147 9.16 2.78 -6.50
C GLN A 147 8.21 2.06 -5.54
N LEU A 148 7.54 2.79 -4.65
CA LEU A 148 6.70 2.25 -3.58
C LEU A 148 5.19 2.31 -3.88
N ARG A 149 4.80 2.86 -5.03
CA ARG A 149 3.41 2.97 -5.41
C ARG A 149 2.86 1.55 -5.62
N PRO A 150 1.75 1.16 -4.96
CA PRO A 150 1.10 -0.11 -5.23
C PRO A 150 0.72 -0.12 -6.70
N SER A 151 1.34 -1.02 -7.47
CA SER A 151 0.93 -1.24 -8.85
C SER A 151 -0.50 -1.77 -8.77
N LEU A 152 -1.47 -1.00 -9.27
CA LEU A 152 -2.89 -1.38 -9.38
C LEU A 152 -3.11 -2.63 -10.28
N ASN A 153 -2.04 -3.29 -10.70
CA ASN A 153 -2.05 -4.55 -11.41
C ASN A 153 -2.28 -5.71 -10.42
N PHE A 154 -3.49 -5.78 -9.84
CA PHE A 154 -4.02 -6.92 -9.09
C PHE A 154 -4.11 -8.24 -9.90
N ARG A 155 -3.45 -8.35 -11.06
CA ARG A 155 -3.58 -9.48 -12.01
C ARG A 155 -2.30 -10.30 -12.23
N LYS A 156 -1.33 -10.29 -11.32
CA LYS A 156 -0.16 -11.19 -11.42
C LYS A 156 0.05 -12.02 -10.15
N GLY A 157 -0.99 -12.72 -9.74
CA GLY A 157 -0.91 -13.74 -8.70
C GLY A 157 -1.42 -15.07 -9.24
N LEU A 158 -0.63 -15.74 -10.08
CA LEU A 158 -0.68 -17.20 -10.35
C LEU A 158 0.38 -17.64 -11.37
N ALA A 159 1.52 -16.95 -11.48
CA ALA A 159 2.70 -17.55 -12.09
C ALA A 159 3.36 -18.44 -11.04
N SER A 160 2.82 -19.66 -10.89
CA SER A 160 3.51 -20.76 -10.22
C SER A 160 4.91 -20.84 -10.82
N LYS A 161 5.93 -20.60 -10.00
CA LYS A 161 7.33 -20.91 -10.30
C LYS A 161 7.37 -22.43 -10.54
N ARG A 162 7.17 -22.87 -11.78
CA ARG A 162 7.63 -24.19 -12.20
C ARG A 162 9.14 -24.10 -12.19
N GLU A 163 9.74 -24.64 -11.14
CA GLU A 163 11.17 -24.93 -11.15
C GLU A 163 11.48 -25.76 -12.40
N PRO A 164 12.49 -25.38 -13.19
CA PRO A 164 12.97 -26.23 -14.26
C PRO A 164 13.54 -27.48 -13.59
N ARG A 165 12.87 -28.62 -13.78
CA ARG A 165 13.39 -29.93 -13.39
C ARG A 165 14.74 -30.09 -14.09
N LEU A 166 15.81 -30.08 -13.29
CA LEU A 166 17.14 -30.43 -13.75
C LEU A 166 17.07 -31.77 -14.50
N PRO A 167 17.67 -31.89 -15.69
CA PRO A 167 17.79 -33.19 -16.34
C PRO A 167 18.67 -34.10 -15.46
N PRO A 168 18.30 -35.38 -15.29
CA PRO A 168 19.10 -36.32 -14.51
C PRO A 168 20.51 -36.45 -15.11
N LEU A 169 21.50 -36.28 -14.24
CA LEU A 169 22.92 -36.46 -14.54
C LEU A 169 23.24 -37.95 -14.77
N ASN A 170 23.97 -38.19 -15.86
CA ASN A 170 24.69 -39.39 -16.33
C ASN A 170 24.02 -40.28 -17.40
N PRO A 171 24.66 -40.45 -18.58
CA PRO A 171 24.36 -41.55 -19.49
C PRO A 171 24.86 -42.88 -18.89
N VAL A 172 24.00 -43.89 -18.87
CA VAL A 172 24.36 -45.26 -18.47
C VAL A 172 25.36 -45.79 -19.50
N GLN A 173 26.60 -46.02 -19.08
CA GLN A 173 27.59 -46.68 -19.94
C GLN A 173 27.20 -48.16 -20.16
N PRO A 174 27.36 -48.70 -21.38
CA PRO A 174 27.04 -50.09 -21.65
C PRO A 174 28.12 -51.00 -21.03
N SER A 175 27.70 -51.91 -20.17
CA SER A 175 28.51 -53.05 -19.72
C SER A 175 28.69 -54.04 -20.88
N ARG A 176 29.94 -54.47 -21.06
CA ARG A 176 30.39 -55.53 -21.99
C ARG A 176 29.59 -56.82 -21.87
#